data_AF-A0A818SEA0-F1
#
_entry.id   AF-A0A818SEA0-F1
#
_cell.length_a   1.000
_cell.length_b   1.000
_cell.length_c   1.000
_cell.angle_alpha   90.00
_cell.angle_beta   90.00
_cell.angle_gamma   90.00
#
_symmetry.space_group_name_H-M   'P 1'
#
loop_
_entity.id
_entity.type
_entity.pdbx_description
1 polymer ?
#
loop_
_entity_poly.entity_id
_entity_poly.type
_entity_poly.pdbx_seq_one_letter_code
_entity_poly.pdbx_strand_id
1 'polypeptide(L)'
;MSSSNKQINFIPYLDQNYEDIQRECLEKKILFIDTKFTPEQAFIINNDIEENNIIWQRPYDVTNTPKFFINTPHRRDPGQGELSDCWFIVAIANITLHQQIFERVVPLNQTFDKQNGYTGLFHFHFWQYGLWYDVVIDDYLPFYKKTIQPWCSWNRQEPNEFWVALIEKAYAKLNGGYRNLIGGAPIEAFTDLTAGIEQRFKLNETIKEHKQFFNFLIDSLKHSCLMACSINPKIDGSNLEEIKSNGLVVGHSYSITAARYLQFKKNLLSMIRLRNPWANDIEWIGAWHDRDIRWNDLDLDEKRRMSWQDSEDGEFWMTFQDFFTEFDILEICHLSPDTFNEELHLNISSQQILSPVNNEIITSSVIKNHQTSIRMSIPTCLVTNYLPIQHKIWSCLLFEGQWIKNISSGGRCITTCEHGCNFWKNPQYKIETNTTDKTIKCAIIISLMQKYNRFKSIDNPIDRYDYIQARIYKIKTDNSTHSLRSYVHHIDTKKIYENDDLEYVGYTGSYINRREVTLYLRVPPGKYLIIPSTYEPNHDGHFLLRIFLEENYSKTQLPIQFHSSLNLNEQLTRLTISTPVNSSVKSISIKNNFLNYLCSYDCLSLNRNDKQKQKSEIHIFHSN
;
A
#
# COMPACT_ATOMS: atom_id res chain seq x y z
N MET A 1 -22.60 -29.86 5.30
CA MET A 1 -21.62 -30.22 4.25
C MET A 1 -20.28 -29.70 4.72
N SER A 2 -19.34 -30.59 5.02
CA SER A 2 -18.03 -30.25 5.57
C SER A 2 -17.23 -29.43 4.57
N SER A 3 -17.10 -28.13 4.81
CA SER A 3 -16.07 -27.32 4.17
C SER A 3 -14.73 -27.87 4.64
N SER A 4 -13.92 -28.36 3.71
CA SER A 4 -12.49 -28.56 3.95
C SER A 4 -11.90 -27.20 4.29
N ASN A 5 -11.74 -26.90 5.59
CA ASN A 5 -10.98 -25.75 6.07
C ASN A 5 -9.53 -25.95 5.66
N LYS A 6 -9.16 -25.49 4.46
CA LYS A 6 -7.75 -25.36 4.08
C LYS A 6 -7.22 -24.15 4.85
N GLN A 7 -6.26 -24.37 5.73
CA GLN A 7 -5.65 -23.33 6.55
C GLN A 7 -4.77 -22.45 5.65
N ILE A 8 -4.99 -21.14 5.67
CA ILE A 8 -4.09 -20.16 5.03
C ILE A 8 -2.73 -20.27 5.74
N ASN A 9 -1.66 -20.58 5.01
CA ASN A 9 -0.31 -20.55 5.61
C ASN A 9 0.27 -19.14 5.50
N PHE A 10 0.48 -18.52 6.66
CA PHE A 10 1.17 -17.25 6.80
C PHE A 10 2.68 -17.47 6.88
N ILE A 11 3.47 -16.57 6.31
CA ILE A 11 4.94 -16.63 6.39
C ILE A 11 5.38 -16.07 7.74
N PRO A 12 6.08 -16.85 8.59
CA PRO A 12 6.61 -16.33 9.85
C PRO A 12 7.56 -15.15 9.60
N TYR A 13 7.24 -13.98 10.13
CA TYR A 13 8.09 -12.81 10.02
C TYR A 13 9.34 -12.97 10.90
N LEU A 14 10.51 -12.69 10.34
CA LEU A 14 11.82 -12.86 11.02
C LEU A 14 12.04 -14.28 11.57
N ASP A 15 11.46 -15.29 10.89
CA ASP A 15 11.53 -16.71 11.26
C ASP A 15 10.96 -17.02 12.65
N GLN A 16 10.02 -16.19 13.15
CA GLN A 16 9.36 -16.40 14.43
C GLN A 16 7.98 -17.03 14.24
N ASN A 17 7.86 -18.34 14.48
CA ASN A 17 6.56 -19.05 14.41
C ASN A 17 5.78 -18.93 15.74
N TYR A 18 4.53 -18.45 15.65
CA TYR A 18 3.69 -18.21 16.82
C TYR A 18 3.43 -19.48 17.65
N GLU A 19 3.02 -20.58 17.03
CA GLU A 19 2.65 -21.80 17.74
C GLU A 19 3.84 -22.44 18.48
N ASP A 20 5.01 -22.46 17.85
CA ASP A 20 6.23 -23.00 18.42
C ASP A 20 6.70 -22.17 19.62
N ILE A 21 6.70 -20.83 19.50
CA ILE A 21 7.07 -19.91 20.60
C ILE A 21 6.06 -20.01 21.73
N GLN A 22 4.76 -20.08 21.41
CA GLN A 22 3.71 -20.21 22.42
C GLN A 22 3.88 -21.50 23.22
N ARG A 23 4.10 -22.63 22.52
CA ARG A 23 4.35 -23.94 23.16
C ARG A 23 5.58 -23.89 24.07
N GLU A 24 6.69 -23.33 23.60
CA GLU A 24 7.90 -23.19 24.40
C GLU A 24 7.69 -22.34 25.67
N CYS A 25 6.98 -21.21 25.54
CA CYS A 25 6.70 -20.33 26.67
C CYS A 25 5.79 -21.01 27.71
N LEU A 26 4.78 -21.76 27.26
CA LEU A 26 3.89 -22.53 28.14
C LEU A 26 4.65 -23.65 28.88
N GLU A 27 5.47 -24.41 28.17
CA GLU A 27 6.28 -25.50 28.76
C GLU A 27 7.25 -24.99 29.81
N LYS A 28 7.93 -23.87 29.52
CA LYS A 28 8.90 -23.24 30.43
C LYS A 28 8.27 -22.35 31.50
N LYS A 29 6.97 -22.05 31.40
CA LYS A 29 6.24 -21.10 32.25
C LYS A 29 6.90 -19.71 32.30
N ILE A 30 7.32 -19.23 31.14
CA ILE A 30 7.94 -17.90 30.97
C ILE A 30 7.05 -17.01 30.10
N LEU A 31 7.24 -15.70 30.22
CA LEU A 31 6.66 -14.73 29.29
C LEU A 31 7.60 -14.51 28.11
N PHE A 32 7.02 -14.43 26.91
CA PHE A 32 7.76 -14.13 25.69
C PHE A 32 8.37 -12.74 25.75
N ILE A 33 9.62 -12.63 25.32
CA ILE A 33 10.35 -11.37 25.14
C ILE A 33 10.85 -11.36 23.71
N ASP A 34 10.43 -10.35 22.96
CA ASP A 34 10.73 -10.25 21.54
C ASP A 34 12.12 -9.65 21.30
N THR A 35 13.11 -10.53 21.24
CA THR A 35 14.50 -10.14 20.94
C THR A 35 14.71 -9.55 19.53
N LYS A 36 13.69 -9.64 18.65
CA LYS A 36 13.74 -9.09 17.29
C LYS A 36 13.13 -7.68 17.19
N PHE A 37 12.46 -7.21 18.24
CA PHE A 37 11.87 -5.87 18.27
C PHE A 37 11.89 -5.32 19.70
N THR A 38 13.06 -4.82 20.10
CA THR A 38 13.27 -4.28 21.45
C THR A 38 12.72 -2.86 21.59
N PRO A 39 12.46 -2.38 22.82
CA PRO A 39 12.14 -0.98 23.11
C PRO A 39 13.03 0.04 22.39
N GLU A 40 14.34 -0.21 22.32
CA GLU A 40 15.32 0.66 21.67
C GLU A 40 15.16 0.66 20.14
N GLN A 41 14.78 -0.48 19.55
CA GLN A 41 14.50 -0.57 18.11
C GLN A 41 13.15 0.08 17.75
N ALA A 42 12.20 0.06 18.68
CA ALA A 42 10.87 0.63 18.47
C ALA A 42 10.88 2.17 18.45
N PHE A 43 11.79 2.80 19.21
CA PHE A 43 11.99 4.26 19.27
C PHE A 43 13.33 4.68 18.64
N ILE A 44 13.36 4.89 17.33
CA ILE A 44 14.53 5.48 16.66
C ILE A 44 14.40 7.01 16.68
N ILE A 45 14.60 7.68 17.82
CA ILE A 45 14.69 9.16 17.87
C ILE A 45 15.74 9.63 18.88
N ASN A 46 16.62 10.53 18.44
CA ASN A 46 17.48 11.34 19.29
C ASN A 46 16.65 12.28 20.19
N ASN A 47 16.84 12.16 21.52
CA ASN A 47 16.93 13.21 22.56
C ASN A 47 15.92 14.37 22.66
N ASP A 48 14.93 14.56 21.80
CA ASP A 48 14.00 15.69 21.93
C ASP A 48 12.62 15.28 22.50
N ILE A 49 12.55 15.47 23.82
CA ILE A 49 11.47 16.14 24.60
C ILE A 49 10.45 15.30 25.41
N GLU A 50 10.16 14.00 25.16
CA GLU A 50 9.16 13.28 26.00
C GLU A 50 9.52 11.88 26.55
N GLU A 51 10.72 11.35 26.29
CA GLU A 51 11.12 10.03 26.82
C GLU A 51 11.07 9.93 28.35
N ASN A 52 11.27 11.05 29.05
CA ASN A 52 11.26 11.08 30.51
C ASN A 52 9.93 10.64 31.12
N ASN A 53 8.83 10.59 30.37
CA ASN A 53 7.52 10.18 30.86
C ASN A 53 7.01 8.85 30.26
N ILE A 54 7.77 8.20 29.38
CA ILE A 54 7.38 6.92 28.78
C ILE A 54 8.13 5.77 29.45
N ILE A 55 7.42 4.68 29.74
CA ILE A 55 8.01 3.43 30.26
C ILE A 55 7.41 2.23 29.53
N TRP A 56 8.27 1.27 29.16
CA TRP A 56 7.82 0.02 28.57
C TRP A 56 7.37 -0.93 29.65
N GLN A 57 6.09 -1.30 29.61
CA GLN A 57 5.47 -2.17 30.59
C GLN A 57 4.49 -3.12 29.89
N ARG A 58 4.15 -4.24 30.53
CA ARG A 58 3.06 -5.08 30.06
C ARG A 58 1.73 -4.53 30.55
N PRO A 59 0.60 -4.81 29.89
CA PRO A 59 -0.74 -4.47 30.38
C PRO A 59 -0.99 -4.91 31.83
N TYR A 60 -0.45 -6.05 32.24
CA TYR A 60 -0.56 -6.54 33.62
C TYR A 60 0.20 -5.71 34.67
N ASP A 61 1.14 -4.87 34.26
CA ASP A 61 1.88 -3.99 35.18
C ASP A 61 1.11 -2.68 35.46
N VAL A 62 0.11 -2.34 34.62
CA VAL A 62 -0.68 -1.10 34.73
C VAL A 62 -2.14 -1.36 35.09
N THR A 63 -2.69 -2.54 34.82
CA THR A 63 -4.06 -2.94 35.18
C THR A 63 -4.15 -4.39 35.63
N ASN A 64 -5.12 -4.68 36.50
CA ASN A 64 -5.37 -6.03 37.00
C ASN A 64 -6.21 -6.89 36.03
N THR A 65 -6.91 -6.26 35.09
CA THR A 65 -7.87 -6.93 34.21
C THR A 65 -7.64 -6.61 32.73
N PRO A 66 -6.41 -6.77 32.20
CA PRO A 66 -6.17 -6.57 30.78
C PRO A 66 -6.95 -7.60 29.97
N LYS A 67 -7.47 -7.16 28.83
CA LYS A 67 -8.23 -7.97 27.89
C LYS A 67 -7.73 -7.71 26.49
N PHE A 68 -7.77 -8.75 25.67
CA PHE A 68 -7.44 -8.61 24.26
C PHE A 68 -8.65 -7.97 23.56
N PHE A 69 -9.82 -8.56 23.79
CA PHE A 69 -11.13 -7.98 23.51
C PHE A 69 -11.99 -7.95 24.77
N ILE A 70 -12.70 -6.85 25.00
CA ILE A 70 -13.75 -6.73 26.01
C ILE A 70 -15.10 -7.07 25.38
N ASN A 71 -15.37 -6.49 24.22
CA ASN A 71 -16.58 -6.69 23.44
C ASN A 71 -16.24 -7.18 22.02
N THR A 72 -17.26 -7.36 21.18
CA THR A 72 -17.02 -7.56 19.75
C THR A 72 -16.27 -6.35 19.20
N PRO A 73 -15.15 -6.55 18.46
CA PRO A 73 -14.38 -5.46 17.88
C PRO A 73 -15.27 -4.52 17.06
N HIS A 74 -15.09 -3.23 17.26
CA HIS A 74 -15.95 -2.20 16.71
C HIS A 74 -15.11 -1.03 16.18
N ARG A 75 -15.63 -0.33 15.17
CA ARG A 75 -14.93 0.79 14.50
C ARG A 75 -14.57 1.97 15.40
N ARG A 76 -15.07 1.95 16.64
CA ARG A 76 -14.81 2.98 17.66
C ARG A 76 -13.65 2.63 18.58
N ASP A 77 -13.26 1.36 18.63
CA ASP A 77 -12.18 0.92 19.51
C ASP A 77 -10.86 1.60 19.13
N PRO A 78 -10.49 1.76 17.84
CA PRO A 78 -9.24 2.42 17.52
C PRO A 78 -9.29 3.92 17.76
N GLY A 79 -8.51 4.37 18.74
CA GLY A 79 -8.18 5.77 18.98
C GLY A 79 -6.69 6.02 18.78
N GLN A 80 -6.34 7.05 18.03
CA GLN A 80 -4.94 7.44 17.76
C GLN A 80 -4.21 7.84 19.05
N GLY A 81 -2.95 7.44 19.20
CA GLY A 81 -2.07 7.90 20.28
C GLY A 81 -1.43 9.26 19.94
N GLU A 82 -0.17 9.44 20.34
CA GLU A 82 0.60 10.65 20.02
C GLU A 82 1.27 10.63 18.63
N LEU A 83 1.28 9.47 17.98
CA LEU A 83 1.91 9.28 16.69
C LEU A 83 1.04 9.88 15.59
N SER A 84 1.64 10.57 14.61
CA SER A 84 0.93 11.03 13.40
C SER A 84 0.75 9.89 12.39
N ASP A 85 0.16 8.78 12.83
CA ASP A 85 -0.12 7.57 12.06
C ASP A 85 -1.63 7.37 11.81
N CYS A 86 -2.41 8.46 11.85
CA CYS A 86 -3.86 8.48 11.64
C CYS A 86 -4.34 7.64 10.45
N TRP A 87 -3.53 7.57 9.40
CA TRP A 87 -3.77 6.75 8.21
C TRP A 87 -3.90 5.26 8.50
N PHE A 88 -3.11 4.72 9.43
CA PHE A 88 -3.19 3.34 9.88
C PHE A 88 -4.35 3.13 10.85
N ILE A 89 -4.59 4.07 11.77
CA ILE A 89 -5.71 4.01 12.73
C ILE A 89 -7.06 4.00 12.02
N VAL A 90 -7.22 4.83 10.99
CA VAL A 90 -8.37 4.79 10.07
C VAL A 90 -8.51 3.40 9.45
N ALA A 91 -7.41 2.80 9.00
CA ALA A 91 -7.43 1.51 8.34
C ALA A 91 -7.88 0.37 9.26
N ILE A 92 -7.33 0.29 10.48
CA ILE A 92 -7.73 -0.72 11.47
C ILE A 92 -9.18 -0.52 11.95
N ALA A 93 -9.66 0.72 12.03
CA ALA A 93 -11.07 1.00 12.34
C ALA A 93 -12.01 0.50 11.23
N ASN A 94 -11.62 0.67 9.96
CA ASN A 94 -12.44 0.23 8.83
C ASN A 94 -12.54 -1.29 8.72
N ILE A 95 -11.48 -2.06 9.02
CA ILE A 95 -11.56 -3.53 8.91
C ILE A 95 -12.53 -4.14 9.93
N THR A 96 -12.79 -3.48 11.08
CA THR A 96 -13.81 -3.93 12.05
C THR A 96 -15.23 -3.93 11.47
N LEU A 97 -15.50 -3.17 10.39
CA LEU A 97 -16.77 -3.18 9.68
C LEU A 97 -17.04 -4.53 8.99
N HIS A 98 -16.00 -5.35 8.82
CA HIS A 98 -16.03 -6.59 8.06
C HIS A 98 -15.33 -7.72 8.84
N GLN A 99 -16.12 -8.48 9.60
CA GLN A 99 -15.65 -9.55 10.47
C GLN A 99 -14.62 -10.50 9.80
N GLN A 100 -14.87 -10.96 8.57
CA GLN A 100 -13.94 -11.87 7.87
C GLN A 100 -12.57 -11.25 7.57
N ILE A 101 -12.54 -9.95 7.27
CA ILE A 101 -11.28 -9.22 7.04
C ILE A 101 -10.56 -9.03 8.38
N PHE A 102 -11.33 -8.60 9.40
CA PHE A 102 -10.81 -8.41 10.73
C PHE A 102 -10.16 -9.68 11.28
N GLU A 103 -10.87 -10.82 11.27
CA GLU A 103 -10.38 -12.11 11.78
C GLU A 103 -9.16 -12.63 11.01
N ARG A 104 -9.02 -12.26 9.73
CA ARG A 104 -7.84 -12.59 8.94
C ARG A 104 -6.61 -11.83 9.44
N VAL A 105 -6.75 -10.57 9.81
CA VAL A 105 -5.64 -9.72 10.28
C VAL A 105 -5.37 -9.93 11.77
N VAL A 106 -6.44 -10.09 12.56
CA VAL A 106 -6.43 -10.16 14.02
C VAL A 106 -7.04 -11.50 14.48
N PRO A 107 -6.20 -12.53 14.70
CA PRO A 107 -6.65 -13.82 15.20
C PRO A 107 -7.38 -13.70 16.54
N LEU A 108 -8.60 -14.25 16.63
CA LEU A 108 -9.48 -14.08 17.80
C LEU A 108 -9.11 -14.96 19.01
N ASN A 109 -8.24 -15.94 18.84
CA ASN A 109 -7.85 -16.93 19.85
C ASN A 109 -6.73 -16.43 20.79
N GLN A 110 -6.43 -15.14 20.78
CA GLN A 110 -5.41 -14.51 21.63
C GLN A 110 -6.02 -14.08 22.96
N THR A 111 -5.25 -14.13 24.06
CA THR A 111 -5.80 -13.91 25.40
C THR A 111 -4.78 -13.38 26.39
N PHE A 112 -5.29 -12.61 27.35
CA PHE A 112 -4.55 -12.23 28.56
C PHE A 112 -4.81 -13.18 29.73
N ASP A 113 -5.65 -14.20 29.59
CA ASP A 113 -5.97 -15.11 30.69
C ASP A 113 -4.75 -15.93 31.16
N LYS A 114 -4.18 -15.55 32.32
CA LYS A 114 -3.05 -16.22 32.99
C LYS A 114 -3.28 -17.72 33.24
N GLN A 115 -4.54 -18.16 33.37
CA GLN A 115 -4.86 -19.57 33.59
C GLN A 115 -5.03 -20.33 32.27
N ASN A 116 -5.38 -19.61 31.20
CA ASN A 116 -5.80 -20.19 29.93
C ASN A 116 -4.97 -19.67 28.75
N GLY A 117 -3.64 -19.85 28.81
CA GLY A 117 -2.78 -19.73 27.62
C GLY A 117 -2.04 -18.41 27.45
N TYR A 118 -2.15 -17.46 28.38
CA TYR A 118 -1.35 -16.24 28.34
C TYR A 118 0.15 -16.51 28.54
N THR A 119 0.94 -16.08 27.57
CA THR A 119 2.41 -16.13 27.58
C THR A 119 3.05 -14.77 27.27
N GLY A 120 2.26 -13.69 27.25
CA GLY A 120 2.74 -12.37 26.82
C GLY A 120 3.16 -12.31 25.35
N LEU A 121 2.66 -13.24 24.52
CA LEU A 121 2.90 -13.38 23.08
C LEU A 121 1.58 -13.12 22.34
N PHE A 122 1.64 -12.30 21.29
CA PHE A 122 0.52 -11.97 20.40
C PHE A 122 1.00 -11.99 18.95
N HIS A 123 0.09 -12.07 17.99
CA HIS A 123 0.42 -12.06 16.57
C HIS A 123 -0.68 -11.47 15.69
N PHE A 124 -0.27 -10.97 14.52
CA PHE A 124 -1.12 -10.29 13.55
C PHE A 124 -0.65 -10.60 12.14
N HIS A 125 -1.60 -10.62 11.20
CA HIS A 125 -1.30 -10.92 9.81
C HIS A 125 -1.34 -9.68 8.92
N PHE A 126 -0.27 -9.45 8.16
CA PHE A 126 -0.19 -8.34 7.21
C PHE A 126 0.21 -8.83 5.83
N TRP A 127 -0.42 -8.28 4.80
CA TRP A 127 -0.01 -8.43 3.43
C TRP A 127 1.12 -7.45 3.12
N GLN A 128 2.20 -7.95 2.53
CA GLN A 128 3.33 -7.16 2.05
C GLN A 128 3.71 -7.66 0.67
N TYR A 129 3.51 -6.82 -0.35
CA TYR A 129 4.03 -7.00 -1.70
C TYR A 129 3.75 -8.38 -2.31
N GLY A 130 2.55 -8.94 -2.09
CA GLY A 130 2.11 -10.22 -2.64
C GLY A 130 2.06 -11.36 -1.63
N LEU A 131 2.59 -11.16 -0.42
CA LEU A 131 2.75 -12.21 0.58
C LEU A 131 2.07 -11.85 1.90
N TRP A 132 1.46 -12.83 2.55
CA TRP A 132 0.89 -12.69 3.88
C TRP A 132 1.92 -13.14 4.93
N TYR A 133 2.28 -12.23 5.84
CA TYR A 133 3.20 -12.46 6.94
C TYR A 133 2.46 -12.59 8.27
N ASP A 134 2.90 -13.52 9.10
CA ASP A 134 2.54 -13.61 10.52
C ASP A 134 3.59 -12.89 11.36
N VAL A 135 3.19 -11.79 11.99
CA VAL A 135 4.06 -10.94 12.79
C VAL A 135 3.76 -11.15 14.26
N VAL A 136 4.63 -11.91 14.92
CA VAL A 136 4.57 -12.09 16.37
C VAL A 136 5.18 -10.89 17.10
N ILE A 137 4.65 -10.57 18.27
CA ILE A 137 5.17 -9.55 19.19
C ILE A 137 5.02 -10.03 20.64
N ASP A 138 5.82 -9.49 21.55
CA ASP A 138 5.44 -9.50 22.96
C ASP A 138 4.46 -8.36 23.29
N ASP A 139 3.87 -8.37 24.48
CA ASP A 139 2.92 -7.35 24.93
C ASP A 139 3.54 -6.17 25.71
N TYR A 140 4.86 -5.97 25.66
CA TYR A 140 5.42 -4.72 26.18
C TYR A 140 4.94 -3.55 25.32
N LEU A 141 4.32 -2.55 25.94
CA LEU A 141 3.84 -1.35 25.27
C LEU A 141 4.44 -0.11 25.94
N PRO A 142 4.62 0.99 25.19
CA PRO A 142 5.03 2.27 25.78
C PRO A 142 3.83 2.90 26.51
N PHE A 143 3.94 3.08 27.83
CA PHE A 143 2.93 3.74 28.67
C PHE A 143 3.44 5.06 29.21
N TYR A 144 2.52 6.01 29.42
CA TYR A 144 2.84 7.17 30.24
C TYR A 144 2.96 6.76 31.71
N LYS A 145 4.03 7.23 32.36
CA LYS A 145 4.34 6.96 33.78
C LYS A 145 3.11 7.18 34.67
N LYS A 146 2.77 6.16 35.45
CA LYS A 146 1.66 6.17 36.43
C LYS A 146 0.27 6.30 35.82
N THR A 147 0.09 5.97 34.54
CA THR A 147 -1.22 5.93 33.88
C THR A 147 -1.45 4.56 33.23
N ILE A 148 -2.70 4.26 32.92
CA ILE A 148 -3.06 3.11 32.06
C ILE A 148 -2.98 3.44 30.57
N GLN A 149 -2.76 4.71 30.21
CA GLN A 149 -2.78 5.18 28.84
C GLN A 149 -1.49 4.77 28.11
N PRO A 150 -1.57 3.97 27.04
CA PRO A 150 -0.46 3.78 26.13
C PRO A 150 -0.13 5.10 25.41
N TRP A 151 1.14 5.33 25.12
CA TRP A 151 1.60 6.42 24.27
C TRP A 151 1.18 6.21 22.80
N CYS A 152 1.11 4.94 22.39
CA CYS A 152 0.59 4.51 21.10
C CYS A 152 -0.95 4.48 21.09
N SER A 153 -1.55 4.00 20.00
CA SER A 153 -2.99 3.86 19.84
C SER A 153 -3.63 2.93 20.87
N TRP A 154 -4.88 3.20 21.20
CA TRP A 154 -5.59 2.51 22.27
C TRP A 154 -7.10 2.72 22.19
N ASN A 155 -7.86 1.90 22.93
CA ASN A 155 -9.30 2.08 23.08
C ASN A 155 -9.61 3.04 24.22
N ARG A 156 -9.98 4.28 23.87
CA ARG A 156 -10.35 5.34 24.83
C ARG A 156 -11.62 5.03 25.62
N GLN A 157 -12.57 4.32 25.01
CA GLN A 157 -13.85 3.98 25.65
C GLN A 157 -13.70 2.79 26.60
N GLU A 158 -12.78 1.88 26.31
CA GLU A 158 -12.49 0.68 27.10
C GLU A 158 -10.98 0.54 27.37
N PRO A 159 -10.41 1.31 28.33
CA PRO A 159 -8.96 1.40 28.56
C PRO A 159 -8.24 0.08 28.96
N ASN A 160 -9.00 -0.97 29.26
CA ASN A 160 -8.47 -2.30 29.58
C ASN A 160 -8.42 -3.23 28.34
N GLU A 161 -8.82 -2.76 27.16
CA GLU A 161 -8.75 -3.47 25.90
C GLU A 161 -7.49 -3.09 25.11
N PHE A 162 -6.65 -4.07 24.76
CA PHE A 162 -5.29 -3.83 24.27
C PHE A 162 -5.02 -4.24 22.81
N TRP A 163 -5.98 -4.82 22.08
CA TRP A 163 -5.73 -5.26 20.69
C TRP A 163 -5.28 -4.11 19.77
N VAL A 164 -5.81 -2.90 19.98
CA VAL A 164 -5.49 -1.69 19.20
C VAL A 164 -4.01 -1.32 19.35
N ALA A 165 -3.52 -1.27 20.59
CA ALA A 165 -2.11 -0.96 20.87
C ALA A 165 -1.17 -2.05 20.32
N LEU A 166 -1.60 -3.32 20.42
CA LEU A 166 -0.81 -4.46 19.98
C LEU A 166 -0.72 -4.56 18.45
N ILE A 167 -1.81 -4.31 17.71
CA ILE A 167 -1.76 -4.35 16.24
C ILE A 167 -0.88 -3.24 15.67
N GLU A 168 -0.92 -2.03 16.25
CA GLU A 168 -0.01 -0.96 15.87
C GLU A 168 1.44 -1.31 16.17
N LYS A 169 1.73 -1.91 17.33
CA LYS A 169 3.08 -2.41 17.65
C LYS A 169 3.57 -3.43 16.61
N ALA A 170 2.72 -4.38 16.20
CA ALA A 170 3.08 -5.37 15.20
C ALA A 170 3.34 -4.71 13.83
N TYR A 171 2.54 -3.72 13.46
CA TYR A 171 2.75 -2.96 12.23
C TYR A 171 4.00 -2.07 12.30
N ALA A 172 4.30 -1.48 13.46
CA ALA A 172 5.55 -0.77 13.72
C ALA A 172 6.74 -1.70 13.57
N LYS A 173 6.69 -2.91 14.15
CA LYS A 173 7.73 -3.95 13.98
C LYS A 173 7.96 -4.28 12.50
N LEU A 174 6.89 -4.54 11.75
CA LEU A 174 6.96 -4.84 10.32
C LEU A 174 7.68 -3.74 9.52
N ASN A 175 7.47 -2.49 9.92
CA ASN A 175 8.02 -1.30 9.29
C ASN A 175 9.32 -0.79 9.94
N GLY A 176 9.87 -1.49 10.94
CA GLY A 176 11.15 -1.17 11.58
C GLY A 176 11.11 -0.08 12.67
N GLY A 177 9.95 0.19 13.27
CA GLY A 177 9.78 1.09 14.42
C GLY A 177 8.56 2.02 14.29
N TYR A 178 8.11 2.61 15.41
CA TYR A 178 6.93 3.50 15.42
C TYR A 178 7.15 4.77 14.58
N ARG A 179 8.37 5.34 14.60
CA ARG A 179 8.70 6.53 13.78
C ARG A 179 8.42 6.34 12.28
N ASN A 180 8.54 5.11 11.78
CA ASN A 180 8.33 4.81 10.37
C ASN A 180 6.86 4.80 9.96
N LEU A 181 5.95 4.85 10.93
CA LEU A 181 4.51 5.01 10.71
C LEU A 181 4.10 6.49 10.61
N ILE A 182 4.98 7.44 10.95
CA ILE A 182 4.70 8.88 10.80
C ILE A 182 4.50 9.22 9.32
N GLY A 183 3.31 9.71 9.01
CA GLY A 183 2.92 10.08 7.66
C GLY A 183 2.71 8.86 6.76
N GLY A 184 1.54 8.79 6.15
CA GLY A 184 1.17 7.75 5.20
C GLY A 184 -0.19 8.02 4.60
N ALA A 185 -0.58 7.22 3.62
CA ALA A 185 -1.92 7.28 3.04
C ALA A 185 -2.75 6.09 3.55
N PRO A 186 -4.01 6.29 3.98
CA PRO A 186 -4.90 5.21 4.42
C PRO A 186 -4.96 4.03 3.44
N ILE A 187 -4.91 4.34 2.15
CA ILE A 187 -4.95 3.34 1.08
C ILE A 187 -3.80 2.35 1.14
N GLU A 188 -2.63 2.76 1.65
CA GLU A 188 -1.50 1.87 1.84
C GLU A 188 -1.78 0.84 2.94
N ALA A 189 -2.30 1.31 4.08
CA ALA A 189 -2.67 0.45 5.18
C ALA A 189 -3.84 -0.45 4.80
N PHE A 190 -4.84 0.05 4.06
CA PHE A 190 -5.92 -0.80 3.54
C PHE A 190 -5.36 -1.96 2.70
N THR A 191 -4.41 -1.69 1.80
CA THR A 191 -3.79 -2.74 0.99
C THR A 191 -3.00 -3.72 1.86
N ASP A 192 -2.28 -3.26 2.88
CA ASP A 192 -1.52 -4.14 3.79
C ASP A 192 -2.43 -4.99 4.69
N LEU A 193 -3.63 -4.52 4.99
CA LEU A 193 -4.60 -5.26 5.80
C LEU A 193 -5.51 -6.18 4.96
N THR A 194 -5.55 -6.02 3.64
CA THR A 194 -6.54 -6.71 2.80
C THR A 194 -6.01 -7.31 1.50
N ALA A 195 -4.77 -7.05 1.09
CA ALA A 195 -4.29 -7.29 -0.26
C ALA A 195 -5.13 -6.61 -1.37
N GLY A 196 -5.95 -5.62 -1.01
CA GLY A 196 -6.91 -4.97 -1.90
C GLY A 196 -6.29 -4.16 -3.04
N ILE A 197 -7.14 -3.57 -3.86
CA ILE A 197 -6.78 -2.75 -5.02
C ILE A 197 -7.12 -1.29 -4.75
N GLU A 198 -6.13 -0.43 -4.98
CA GLU A 198 -6.20 0.98 -4.67
C GLU A 198 -6.93 1.80 -5.75
N GLN A 199 -7.91 2.60 -5.32
CA GLN A 199 -8.51 3.66 -6.13
C GLN A 199 -8.57 4.99 -5.38
N ARG A 200 -8.05 6.05 -6.00
CA ARG A 200 -8.03 7.40 -5.43
C ARG A 200 -8.70 8.41 -6.33
N PHE A 201 -9.47 9.32 -5.73
CA PHE A 201 -10.12 10.43 -6.39
C PHE A 201 -9.67 11.75 -5.79
N LYS A 202 -9.43 12.74 -6.65
CA LYS A 202 -9.42 14.15 -6.23
C LYS A 202 -10.82 14.70 -6.42
N LEU A 203 -11.52 14.97 -5.33
CA LEU A 203 -12.97 15.20 -5.35
C LEU A 203 -13.37 16.35 -6.29
N ASN A 204 -12.76 17.53 -6.13
CA ASN A 204 -13.08 18.72 -6.91
C ASN A 204 -12.54 18.73 -8.36
N GLU A 205 -11.56 17.88 -8.68
CA GLU A 205 -10.99 17.79 -10.04
C GLU A 205 -11.63 16.66 -10.87
N THR A 206 -11.98 15.55 -10.22
CA THR A 206 -12.28 14.28 -10.90
C THR A 206 -13.79 14.05 -11.06
N ILE A 207 -14.60 14.52 -10.12
CA ILE A 207 -16.02 14.14 -10.04
C ILE A 207 -16.90 15.25 -10.61
N LYS A 208 -17.66 14.93 -11.67
CA LYS A 208 -18.60 15.86 -12.29
C LYS A 208 -20.07 15.53 -11.99
N GLU A 209 -20.38 14.25 -11.77
CA GLU A 209 -21.76 13.78 -11.61
C GLU A 209 -22.02 13.28 -10.18
N HIS A 210 -22.26 14.24 -9.26
CA HIS A 210 -22.30 13.97 -7.82
C HIS A 210 -23.33 12.90 -7.43
N LYS A 211 -24.52 12.88 -8.06
CA LYS A 211 -25.56 11.89 -7.73
C LYS A 211 -25.16 10.46 -8.07
N GLN A 212 -24.56 10.25 -9.25
CA GLN A 212 -24.11 8.92 -9.66
C GLN A 212 -22.93 8.47 -8.81
N PHE A 213 -22.01 9.39 -8.52
CA PHE A 213 -20.89 9.11 -7.63
C PHE A 213 -21.36 8.75 -6.21
N PHE A 214 -22.36 9.45 -5.66
CA PHE A 214 -22.94 9.09 -4.36
C PHE A 214 -23.52 7.67 -4.33
N ASN A 215 -24.26 7.29 -5.39
CA ASN A 215 -24.77 5.92 -5.51
C ASN A 215 -23.63 4.89 -5.59
N PHE A 216 -22.56 5.23 -6.29
CA PHE A 216 -21.36 4.42 -6.33
C PHE A 216 -20.73 4.23 -4.94
N LEU A 217 -20.63 5.29 -4.11
CA LEU A 217 -20.13 5.15 -2.73
C LEU A 217 -21.04 4.26 -1.87
N ILE A 218 -22.36 4.42 -2.01
CA ILE A 218 -23.34 3.55 -1.34
C ILE A 218 -23.09 2.08 -1.72
N ASP A 219 -22.90 1.80 -3.00
CA ASP A 219 -22.67 0.45 -3.47
C ASP A 219 -21.29 -0.07 -3.03
N SER A 220 -20.24 0.76 -3.05
CA SER A 220 -18.92 0.42 -2.51
C SER A 220 -18.97 -0.03 -1.05
N LEU A 221 -19.71 0.69 -0.18
CA LEU A 221 -19.89 0.29 1.22
C LEU A 221 -20.61 -1.05 1.36
N LYS A 222 -21.65 -1.29 0.54
CA LYS A 222 -22.37 -2.58 0.56
C LYS A 222 -21.49 -3.75 0.13
N HIS A 223 -20.50 -3.50 -0.72
CA HIS A 223 -19.55 -4.49 -1.21
C HIS A 223 -18.25 -4.53 -0.41
N SER A 224 -18.28 -4.03 0.82
CA SER A 224 -17.18 -4.11 1.78
C SER A 224 -15.88 -3.41 1.35
N CYS A 225 -15.99 -2.38 0.50
CA CYS A 225 -14.84 -1.54 0.20
C CYS A 225 -14.50 -0.69 1.42
N LEU A 226 -13.21 -0.59 1.75
CA LEU A 226 -12.73 0.28 2.81
C LEU A 226 -12.54 1.68 2.25
N MET A 227 -12.96 2.72 2.99
CA MET A 227 -12.93 4.08 2.47
C MET A 227 -12.42 5.08 3.49
N ALA A 228 -11.56 5.98 2.99
CA ALA A 228 -11.02 7.09 3.74
C ALA A 228 -11.05 8.37 2.91
N CYS A 229 -11.03 9.50 3.59
CA CYS A 229 -10.91 10.80 2.95
C CYS A 229 -10.01 11.72 3.76
N SER A 230 -9.49 12.76 3.14
CA SER A 230 -8.60 13.71 3.79
C SER A 230 -8.70 15.11 3.19
N ILE A 231 -8.25 16.07 3.99
CA ILE A 231 -8.13 17.48 3.64
C ILE A 231 -6.65 17.80 3.54
N ASN A 232 -6.19 18.32 2.40
CA ASN A 232 -4.77 18.61 2.22
C ASN A 232 -4.37 19.89 2.99
N PRO A 233 -3.18 19.92 3.59
CA PRO A 233 -2.61 21.16 4.10
C PRO A 233 -2.39 22.16 2.98
N LYS A 234 -2.48 23.45 3.32
CA LYS A 234 -2.14 24.52 2.38
C LYS A 234 -0.63 24.50 2.09
N ILE A 235 -0.27 24.94 0.89
CA ILE A 235 1.09 24.85 0.32
C ILE A 235 2.12 25.71 1.10
N ASP A 236 1.67 26.59 2.01
CA ASP A 236 2.54 27.54 2.74
C ASP A 236 3.37 26.92 3.89
N GLY A 237 3.21 25.61 4.16
CA GLY A 237 4.08 24.88 5.07
C GLY A 237 3.84 25.16 6.56
N SER A 238 2.70 25.76 6.92
CA SER A 238 2.29 25.91 8.32
C SER A 238 1.40 24.74 8.77
N ASN A 239 1.78 24.11 9.89
CA ASN A 239 1.16 22.98 10.61
C ASN A 239 0.74 21.75 9.76
N LEU A 240 1.36 20.59 10.05
CA LEU A 240 0.99 19.32 9.43
C LEU A 240 -0.45 18.89 9.78
N GLU A 241 -0.94 19.25 10.97
CA GLU A 241 -2.33 19.04 11.40
C GLU A 241 -2.89 20.34 12.02
N GLU A 242 -4.04 20.82 11.52
CA GLU A 242 -4.71 22.05 12.00
C GLU A 242 -6.23 21.83 12.12
N ILE A 243 -6.80 22.20 13.27
CA ILE A 243 -8.26 22.16 13.48
C ILE A 243 -8.88 23.42 12.89
N LYS A 244 -9.74 23.26 11.88
CA LYS A 244 -10.52 24.34 11.27
C LYS A 244 -11.59 24.84 12.23
N SER A 245 -12.10 26.04 11.98
CA SER A 245 -13.23 26.62 12.73
C SER A 245 -14.52 25.81 12.65
N ASN A 246 -14.64 24.88 11.69
CA ASN A 246 -15.76 23.95 11.55
C ASN A 246 -15.49 22.56 12.18
N GLY A 247 -14.40 22.41 12.92
CA GLY A 247 -14.05 21.20 13.67
C GLY A 247 -13.35 20.11 12.85
N LEU A 248 -13.24 20.27 11.54
CA LEU A 248 -12.47 19.35 10.69
C LEU A 248 -10.96 19.63 10.82
N VAL A 249 -10.17 18.57 10.69
CA VAL A 249 -8.72 18.60 10.84
C VAL A 249 -8.07 18.49 9.47
N VAL A 250 -7.20 19.44 9.15
CA VAL A 250 -6.38 19.48 7.94
C VAL A 250 -5.18 18.54 8.10
N GLY A 251 -4.71 17.92 7.01
CA GLY A 251 -3.59 16.98 7.04
C GLY A 251 -3.90 15.64 7.70
N HIS A 252 -5.18 15.38 7.94
CA HIS A 252 -5.68 14.24 8.70
C HIS A 252 -6.56 13.31 7.86
N SER A 253 -6.60 12.04 8.24
CA SER A 253 -7.40 11.02 7.58
C SER A 253 -8.69 10.72 8.36
N TYR A 254 -9.80 10.62 7.65
CA TYR A 254 -11.11 10.26 8.20
C TYR A 254 -11.63 8.97 7.56
N SER A 255 -12.26 8.11 8.36
CA SER A 255 -12.98 6.94 7.82
C SER A 255 -14.31 7.37 7.23
N ILE A 256 -14.75 6.75 6.13
CA ILE A 256 -16.14 6.88 5.66
C ILE A 256 -16.89 5.62 6.08
N THR A 257 -17.81 5.75 7.03
CA THR A 257 -18.45 4.59 7.68
C THR A 257 -19.89 4.35 7.21
N ALA A 258 -20.52 5.32 6.54
CA ALA A 258 -21.82 5.15 5.91
C ALA A 258 -22.10 6.22 4.83
N ALA A 259 -22.93 5.87 3.85
CA ALA A 259 -23.57 6.80 2.92
C ALA A 259 -25.03 6.40 2.77
N ARG A 260 -25.97 7.33 3.00
CA ARG A 260 -27.41 7.04 3.02
C ARG A 260 -28.21 8.24 2.51
N TYR A 261 -29.32 7.97 1.84
CA TYR A 261 -30.33 9.01 1.64
C TYR A 261 -31.13 9.21 2.94
N LEU A 262 -31.47 10.46 3.25
CA LEU A 262 -32.29 10.86 4.40
C LEU A 262 -33.50 11.63 3.91
N GLN A 263 -34.70 11.16 4.26
CA GLN A 263 -35.93 11.90 3.99
C GLN A 263 -36.10 12.95 5.09
N PHE A 264 -35.91 14.23 4.75
CA PHE A 264 -36.08 15.33 5.68
C PHE A 264 -37.14 16.29 5.17
N LYS A 265 -38.28 16.35 5.86
CA LYS A 265 -39.47 17.10 5.42
C LYS A 265 -39.86 16.65 3.99
N LYS A 266 -39.86 17.56 3.01
CA LYS A 266 -40.17 17.26 1.60
C LYS A 266 -38.95 16.95 0.74
N ASN A 267 -37.74 16.99 1.32
CA ASN A 267 -36.49 16.86 0.58
C ASN A 267 -35.81 15.52 0.86
N LEU A 268 -35.16 14.97 -0.16
CA LEU A 268 -34.29 13.81 -0.03
C LEU A 268 -32.84 14.28 -0.02
N LEU A 269 -32.17 14.11 1.12
CA LEU A 269 -30.78 14.54 1.32
C LEU A 269 -29.82 13.37 1.10
N SER A 270 -28.72 13.62 0.40
CA SER A 270 -27.58 12.69 0.36
C SER A 270 -26.69 12.95 1.58
N MET A 271 -26.62 11.96 2.48
CA MET A 271 -25.87 12.05 3.73
C MET A 271 -24.68 11.09 3.72
N ILE A 272 -23.57 11.54 4.30
CA ILE A 272 -22.36 10.73 4.48
C ILE A 272 -21.93 10.80 5.94
N ARG A 273 -21.50 9.68 6.51
CA ARG A 273 -20.98 9.57 7.87
C ARG A 273 -19.49 9.33 7.82
N LEU A 274 -18.77 10.16 8.57
CA LEU A 274 -17.34 10.09 8.70
C LEU A 274 -16.96 9.77 10.14
N ARG A 275 -15.72 9.32 10.35
CA ARG A 275 -15.13 9.15 11.68
C ARG A 275 -13.73 9.74 11.76
N ASN A 276 -13.50 10.62 12.74
CA ASN A 276 -12.19 11.07 13.16
C ASN A 276 -11.48 9.95 13.98
N PRO A 277 -10.30 9.46 13.57
CA PRO A 277 -9.54 8.44 14.30
C PRO A 277 -9.01 8.91 15.67
N TRP A 278 -9.05 10.21 15.99
CA TRP A 278 -8.76 10.69 17.34
C TRP A 278 -9.75 10.16 18.38
N ALA A 279 -10.97 9.78 17.96
CA ALA A 279 -11.96 9.16 18.84
C ALA A 279 -12.25 10.01 20.09
N ASN A 280 -12.36 11.32 19.89
CA ASN A 280 -12.61 12.33 20.92
C ASN A 280 -13.68 13.33 20.45
N ASP A 281 -13.87 14.39 21.21
CA ASP A 281 -14.85 15.46 20.99
C ASP A 281 -14.54 16.40 19.81
N ILE A 282 -13.45 16.17 19.08
CA ILE A 282 -13.08 16.98 17.92
C ILE A 282 -13.77 16.43 16.67
N GLU A 283 -14.98 16.94 16.45
CA GLU A 283 -15.88 16.54 15.37
C GLU A 283 -16.34 17.73 14.53
N TRP A 284 -16.97 17.44 13.38
CA TRP A 284 -17.68 18.43 12.58
C TRP A 284 -18.70 19.19 13.42
N ILE A 285 -18.65 20.52 13.43
CA ILE A 285 -19.63 21.37 14.14
C ILE A 285 -20.60 22.10 13.19
N GLY A 286 -20.52 21.79 11.90
CA GLY A 286 -21.44 22.33 10.90
C GLY A 286 -22.77 21.57 10.84
N ALA A 287 -23.48 21.69 9.74
CA ALA A 287 -24.81 21.10 9.62
C ALA A 287 -24.78 19.57 9.75
N TRP A 288 -25.60 19.05 10.67
CA TRP A 288 -25.88 17.63 10.94
C TRP A 288 -24.86 16.93 11.84
N HIS A 289 -24.04 17.73 12.53
CA HIS A 289 -23.32 17.25 13.71
C HIS A 289 -24.26 16.61 14.75
N ASP A 290 -23.71 15.86 15.70
CA ASP A 290 -24.50 14.95 16.54
C ASP A 290 -25.58 15.64 17.38
N ARG A 291 -25.29 16.84 17.89
CA ARG A 291 -26.21 17.65 18.72
C ARG A 291 -27.00 18.69 17.93
N ASP A 292 -27.00 18.61 16.60
CA ASP A 292 -27.70 19.55 15.75
C ASP A 292 -29.22 19.45 15.94
N ILE A 293 -29.89 20.60 16.10
CA ILE A 293 -31.34 20.66 16.31
C ILE A 293 -32.14 20.01 15.16
N ARG A 294 -31.58 19.88 13.96
CA ARG A 294 -32.25 19.22 12.82
C ARG A 294 -32.54 17.74 13.08
N TRP A 295 -31.79 17.08 13.95
CA TRP A 295 -32.11 15.72 14.37
C TRP A 295 -33.44 15.64 15.13
N ASN A 296 -33.88 16.70 15.82
CA ASN A 296 -35.13 16.70 16.59
C ASN A 296 -36.39 16.61 15.72
N ASP A 297 -36.28 16.97 14.44
CA ASP A 297 -37.37 16.90 13.46
C ASP A 297 -37.53 15.48 12.86
N LEU A 298 -36.67 14.53 13.20
CA LEU A 298 -36.72 13.14 12.72
C LEU A 298 -37.33 12.20 13.77
N ASP A 299 -38.11 11.23 13.30
CA ASP A 299 -38.61 10.16 14.16
C ASP A 299 -37.49 9.18 14.59
N LEU A 300 -37.80 8.35 15.58
CA LEU A 300 -36.84 7.39 16.14
C LEU A 300 -36.46 6.29 15.16
N ASP A 301 -37.29 5.99 14.15
CA ASP A 301 -37.01 4.94 13.16
C ASP A 301 -35.98 5.45 12.14
N GLU A 302 -36.12 6.69 11.65
CA GLU A 302 -35.13 7.34 10.79
C GLU A 302 -33.82 7.57 11.52
N LYS A 303 -33.83 7.99 12.80
CA LYS A 303 -32.61 8.08 13.62
C LYS A 303 -31.90 6.73 13.75
N ARG A 304 -32.64 5.65 14.03
CA ARG A 304 -32.11 4.28 14.08
C ARG A 304 -31.57 3.83 12.72
N ARG A 305 -32.28 4.11 11.62
CA ARG A 305 -31.85 3.82 10.25
C ARG A 305 -30.60 4.60 9.87
N MET A 306 -30.39 5.79 10.40
CA MET A 306 -29.15 6.57 10.24
C MET A 306 -28.08 6.17 11.26
N SER A 307 -28.36 5.23 12.17
CA SER A 307 -27.42 4.82 13.22
C SER A 307 -26.87 6.03 13.98
N TRP A 308 -27.73 7.04 14.20
CA TRP A 308 -27.40 8.28 14.90
C TRP A 308 -27.27 8.02 16.41
N GLN A 309 -26.28 8.64 17.03
CA GLN A 309 -26.02 8.63 18.46
C GLN A 309 -25.60 10.05 18.88
N ASP A 310 -25.85 10.43 20.13
CA ASP A 310 -25.28 11.65 20.73
C ASP A 310 -24.07 11.18 21.55
N SER A 311 -22.91 11.10 20.90
CA SER A 311 -21.69 10.53 21.47
C SER A 311 -20.47 11.28 20.98
N GLU A 312 -19.52 11.55 21.87
CA GLU A 312 -18.21 12.11 21.52
C GLU A 312 -17.26 10.95 21.17
N ASP A 313 -17.50 10.32 20.01
CA ASP A 313 -16.78 9.12 19.55
C ASP A 313 -15.98 9.32 18.24
N GLY A 314 -15.97 10.57 17.75
CA GLY A 314 -15.37 10.99 16.51
C GLY A 314 -16.25 10.75 15.28
N GLU A 315 -17.38 10.05 15.38
CA GLU A 315 -18.31 9.85 14.25
C GLU A 315 -19.27 11.03 14.11
N PHE A 316 -19.48 11.49 12.88
CA PHE A 316 -20.47 12.53 12.61
C PHE A 316 -21.08 12.37 11.22
N TRP A 317 -22.29 12.89 11.06
CA TRP A 317 -22.95 13.01 9.77
C TRP A 317 -22.79 14.41 9.17
N MET A 318 -22.68 14.47 7.85
CA MET A 318 -22.77 15.73 7.10
C MET A 318 -23.48 15.51 5.77
N THR A 319 -23.85 16.59 5.10
CA THR A 319 -24.40 16.48 3.75
C THR A 319 -23.30 16.15 2.76
N PHE A 320 -23.65 15.42 1.69
CA PHE A 320 -22.69 15.10 0.64
C PHE A 320 -22.18 16.33 -0.12
N GLN A 321 -22.95 17.43 -0.09
CA GLN A 321 -22.51 18.71 -0.64
C GLN A 321 -21.42 19.35 0.21
N ASP A 322 -21.57 19.33 1.54
CA ASP A 322 -20.54 19.82 2.46
C ASP A 322 -19.27 18.96 2.32
N PHE A 323 -19.42 17.64 2.17
CA PHE A 323 -18.28 16.74 1.94
C PHE A 323 -17.41 17.17 0.74
N PHE A 324 -18.01 17.47 -0.41
CA PHE A 324 -17.27 17.99 -1.57
C PHE A 324 -16.64 19.37 -1.36
N THR A 325 -17.28 20.19 -0.53
CA THR A 325 -16.78 21.53 -0.23
C THR A 325 -15.57 21.48 0.70
N GLU A 326 -15.54 20.51 1.61
CA GLU A 326 -14.58 20.45 2.71
C GLU A 326 -13.40 19.50 2.46
N PHE A 327 -13.59 18.43 1.70
CA PHE A 327 -12.58 17.37 1.48
C PHE A 327 -11.97 17.41 0.08
N ASP A 328 -10.68 17.07 -0.01
CA ASP A 328 -9.93 17.12 -1.27
C ASP A 328 -9.78 15.74 -1.90
N ILE A 329 -9.57 14.71 -1.08
CA ILE A 329 -9.19 13.38 -1.51
C ILE A 329 -10.16 12.35 -0.95
N LEU A 330 -10.55 11.41 -1.81
CA LEU A 330 -11.19 10.16 -1.43
C LEU A 330 -10.32 8.98 -1.85
N GLU A 331 -10.15 8.03 -0.96
CA GLU A 331 -9.43 6.78 -1.15
C GLU A 331 -10.34 5.59 -0.88
N ILE A 332 -10.41 4.68 -1.84
CA ILE A 332 -11.22 3.47 -1.79
C ILE A 332 -10.30 2.27 -2.02
N CYS A 333 -10.33 1.32 -1.10
CA CYS A 333 -9.71 0.02 -1.28
C CYS A 333 -10.79 -1.01 -1.63
N HIS A 334 -10.71 -1.54 -2.84
CA HIS A 334 -11.57 -2.62 -3.30
C HIS A 334 -10.98 -3.95 -2.87
N LEU A 335 -11.79 -4.84 -2.30
CA LEU A 335 -11.32 -6.18 -1.97
C LEU A 335 -10.92 -6.92 -3.25
N SER A 336 -9.75 -7.55 -3.20
CA SER A 336 -9.17 -8.28 -4.32
C SER A 336 -9.39 -9.80 -4.17
N PRO A 337 -9.04 -10.64 -5.15
CA PRO A 337 -9.03 -12.10 -5.00
C PRO A 337 -8.16 -12.47 -3.80
N ASP A 338 -7.02 -11.80 -3.69
CA ASP A 338 -5.94 -12.06 -2.74
C ASP A 338 -6.37 -11.78 -1.30
N THR A 339 -7.44 -11.00 -1.10
CA THR A 339 -8.06 -10.74 0.21
C THR A 339 -8.53 -12.01 0.90
N PHE A 340 -9.04 -12.98 0.14
CA PHE A 340 -9.55 -14.25 0.67
C PHE A 340 -8.82 -15.46 0.07
N ASN A 341 -7.87 -15.24 -0.84
CA ASN A 341 -7.15 -16.32 -1.50
C ASN A 341 -6.32 -17.14 -0.51
N GLU A 342 -6.50 -18.45 -0.59
CA GLU A 342 -5.83 -19.48 0.21
C GLU A 342 -4.71 -20.19 -0.59
N GLU A 343 -4.64 -20.00 -1.92
CA GLU A 343 -3.80 -20.78 -2.84
C GLU A 343 -2.58 -20.03 -3.41
N LEU A 344 -2.30 -18.80 -2.94
CA LEU A 344 -1.08 -18.05 -3.30
C LEU A 344 0.15 -18.63 -2.56
N HIS A 345 0.42 -19.91 -2.75
CA HIS A 345 1.69 -20.52 -2.37
C HIS A 345 2.62 -20.55 -3.56
N LEU A 346 3.57 -19.62 -3.51
CA LEU A 346 4.86 -19.81 -4.14
C LEU A 346 5.42 -21.16 -3.70
N ASN A 347 5.76 -22.03 -4.63
CA ASN A 347 6.73 -23.10 -4.37
C ASN A 347 8.10 -22.43 -4.07
N ILE A 348 8.25 -21.85 -2.89
CA ILE A 348 9.54 -21.39 -2.38
C ILE A 348 10.24 -22.66 -1.90
N SER A 349 11.05 -23.24 -2.77
CA SER A 349 12.14 -24.09 -2.31
C SER A 349 12.99 -23.24 -1.38
N SER A 350 12.97 -23.60 -0.09
CA SER A 350 13.78 -23.07 1.00
C SER A 350 15.06 -22.37 0.54
N GLN A 351 15.06 -21.04 0.54
CA GLN A 351 16.20 -20.19 0.90
C GLN A 351 15.88 -18.69 0.79
N GLN A 352 16.07 -18.00 1.93
CA GLN A 352 16.45 -16.59 2.11
C GLN A 352 15.58 -15.53 1.43
N ILE A 353 14.56 -15.11 2.17
CA ILE A 353 13.71 -13.95 1.91
C ILE A 353 14.42 -12.70 2.46
N LEU A 354 14.42 -11.61 1.70
CA LEU A 354 14.81 -10.28 2.17
C LEU A 354 13.94 -9.92 3.38
N SER A 355 14.54 -9.75 4.56
CA SER A 355 13.86 -9.01 5.62
C SER A 355 13.67 -7.57 5.13
N PRO A 356 12.50 -6.93 5.37
CA PRO A 356 12.31 -5.51 5.09
C PRO A 356 13.37 -4.64 5.75
N VAL A 357 14.02 -5.13 6.81
CA VAL A 357 14.91 -4.38 7.69
C VAL A 357 16.39 -4.46 7.28
N ASN A 358 16.90 -5.58 6.74
CA ASN A 358 18.37 -5.77 6.62
C ASN A 358 18.98 -5.83 5.22
N ASN A 359 18.20 -5.69 4.13
CA ASN A 359 18.75 -5.29 2.83
C ASN A 359 19.97 -6.10 2.31
N GLU A 360 20.13 -7.37 2.69
CA GLU A 360 21.17 -8.26 2.15
C GLU A 360 20.69 -8.88 0.83
N ILE A 361 21.40 -8.56 -0.25
CA ILE A 361 21.08 -9.00 -1.61
C ILE A 361 21.37 -10.49 -1.74
N ILE A 362 20.32 -11.30 -1.90
CA ILE A 362 20.46 -12.70 -2.33
C ILE A 362 19.48 -12.96 -3.49
N THR A 363 20.07 -13.01 -4.69
CA THR A 363 19.61 -13.56 -5.98
C THR A 363 18.12 -13.56 -6.35
N SER A 364 17.83 -13.04 -7.56
CA SER A 364 16.54 -13.13 -8.25
C SER A 364 16.02 -14.56 -8.35
N SER A 365 14.96 -14.88 -7.62
CA SER A 365 14.16 -16.09 -7.84
C SER A 365 12.96 -15.74 -8.72
N VAL A 366 12.82 -16.45 -9.83
CA VAL A 366 11.64 -16.39 -10.70
C VAL A 366 10.49 -17.04 -9.95
N ILE A 367 9.60 -16.22 -9.41
CA ILE A 367 8.33 -16.66 -8.87
C ILE A 367 7.47 -17.17 -10.03
N LYS A 368 7.06 -18.44 -9.96
CA LYS A 368 6.14 -19.04 -10.94
C LYS A 368 4.81 -18.28 -10.90
N ASN A 369 4.37 -17.84 -12.07
CA ASN A 369 3.06 -17.22 -12.29
C ASN A 369 1.95 -18.13 -11.74
N HIS A 370 1.33 -17.74 -10.64
CA HIS A 370 0.08 -18.36 -10.17
C HIS A 370 -1.08 -17.60 -10.79
N GLN A 371 -1.94 -18.33 -11.48
CA GLN A 371 -3.25 -17.85 -11.90
C GLN A 371 -4.26 -18.36 -10.88
N THR A 372 -4.87 -17.45 -10.12
CA THR A 372 -5.96 -17.82 -9.21
C THR A 372 -7.26 -17.18 -9.64
N SER A 373 -8.33 -17.97 -9.54
CA SER A 373 -9.68 -17.70 -10.02
C SER A 373 -10.63 -17.41 -8.87
N ILE A 374 -11.06 -16.16 -8.67
CA ILE A 374 -11.89 -15.79 -7.50
C ILE A 374 -12.97 -14.76 -7.87
N ARG A 375 -14.12 -14.85 -7.19
CA ARG A 375 -15.21 -13.87 -7.28
C ARG A 375 -14.82 -12.56 -6.59
N MET A 376 -14.89 -11.45 -7.32
CA MET A 376 -14.73 -10.11 -6.76
C MET A 376 -15.91 -9.20 -7.07
N SER A 377 -16.07 -8.21 -6.21
CA SER A 377 -17.01 -7.09 -6.37
C SER A 377 -16.21 -5.86 -6.83
N ILE A 378 -15.85 -5.80 -8.11
CA ILE A 378 -15.11 -4.64 -8.66
C ILE A 378 -16.07 -3.73 -9.44
N PRO A 379 -15.88 -2.40 -9.38
CA PRO A 379 -16.61 -1.47 -10.24
C PRO A 379 -16.49 -1.87 -11.71
N THR A 380 -17.63 -1.94 -12.42
CA THR A 380 -17.63 -2.41 -13.80
C THR A 380 -17.00 -1.43 -14.81
N CYS A 381 -16.66 -0.20 -14.40
CA CYS A 381 -15.70 0.69 -15.06
C CYS A 381 -15.51 1.96 -14.23
N LEU A 382 -14.32 2.58 -14.22
CA LEU A 382 -14.19 3.95 -13.71
C LEU A 382 -13.20 4.78 -14.55
N VAL A 383 -13.76 5.56 -15.49
CA VAL A 383 -13.36 6.95 -15.79
C VAL A 383 -14.57 7.79 -16.26
N THR A 384 -15.65 7.20 -16.80
CA THR A 384 -16.78 8.02 -17.31
C THR A 384 -18.21 7.57 -17.00
N ASN A 385 -18.45 6.38 -16.42
CA ASN A 385 -19.78 5.97 -15.98
C ASN A 385 -19.62 5.20 -14.66
N TYR A 386 -20.11 5.74 -13.56
CA TYR A 386 -20.08 5.10 -12.24
C TYR A 386 -21.05 3.90 -12.24
N LEU A 387 -20.65 2.79 -12.85
CA LEU A 387 -21.50 1.61 -12.99
C LEU A 387 -21.59 0.85 -11.66
N PRO A 388 -22.74 0.19 -11.39
CA PRO A 388 -22.91 -0.63 -10.20
C PRO A 388 -21.82 -1.69 -10.08
N ILE A 389 -21.41 -1.97 -8.84
CA ILE A 389 -20.49 -3.06 -8.55
C ILE A 389 -21.18 -4.39 -8.87
N GLN A 390 -20.48 -5.27 -9.60
CA GLN A 390 -21.01 -6.59 -9.95
C GLN A 390 -20.07 -7.68 -9.41
N HIS A 391 -20.66 -8.76 -8.90
CA HIS A 391 -19.91 -9.98 -8.57
C HIS A 391 -19.47 -10.67 -9.86
N LYS A 392 -18.20 -10.54 -10.19
CA LYS A 392 -17.58 -11.15 -11.37
C LYS A 392 -16.44 -12.05 -10.92
N ILE A 393 -16.15 -13.10 -11.69
CA ILE A 393 -14.97 -13.91 -11.42
C ILE A 393 -13.79 -13.27 -12.15
N TRP A 394 -12.68 -13.12 -11.46
CA TRP A 394 -11.47 -12.51 -11.96
C TRP A 394 -10.30 -13.46 -11.76
N SER A 395 -9.40 -13.42 -12.73
CA SER A 395 -8.08 -14.01 -12.64
C SER A 395 -7.08 -12.92 -12.23
N CYS A 396 -6.29 -13.19 -11.20
CA CYS A 396 -5.17 -12.35 -10.79
C CYS A 396 -3.86 -12.94 -11.33
N LEU A 397 -3.05 -12.10 -11.95
CA LEU A 397 -1.69 -12.42 -12.37
C LEU A 397 -0.72 -11.54 -11.58
N LEU A 398 0.23 -12.17 -10.89
CA LEU A 398 1.22 -11.50 -10.05
C LEU A 398 2.61 -11.61 -10.68
N PHE A 399 3.28 -10.48 -10.87
CA PHE A 399 4.65 -10.44 -11.38
C PHE A 399 5.56 -9.66 -10.46
N GLU A 400 6.64 -10.29 -10.03
CA GLU A 400 7.77 -9.57 -9.45
C GLU A 400 8.69 -9.05 -10.57
N GLY A 401 9.10 -7.80 -10.45
CA GLY A 401 9.95 -7.15 -11.43
C GLY A 401 10.99 -6.24 -10.78
N GLN A 402 11.97 -5.85 -11.60
CA GLN A 402 13.07 -4.98 -11.19
C GLN A 402 13.42 -4.00 -12.31
N TRP A 403 13.59 -2.74 -11.95
CA TRP A 403 14.33 -1.76 -12.73
C TRP A 403 15.78 -1.84 -12.28
N ILE A 404 16.68 -2.18 -13.21
CA ILE A 404 18.11 -2.31 -12.97
C ILE A 404 18.83 -1.24 -13.75
N LYS A 405 19.63 -0.44 -13.05
CA LYS A 405 20.43 0.65 -13.58
C LYS A 405 21.26 0.20 -14.78
N ASN A 406 21.25 1.00 -15.85
CA ASN A 406 21.90 0.73 -17.14
C ASN A 406 21.42 -0.52 -17.90
N ILE A 407 20.53 -1.35 -17.35
CA ILE A 407 20.02 -2.58 -17.97
C ILE A 407 18.54 -2.42 -18.34
N SER A 408 17.66 -2.43 -17.34
CA SER A 408 16.20 -2.41 -17.51
C SER A 408 15.51 -1.15 -16.97
N SER A 409 16.27 -0.20 -16.43
CA SER A 409 15.75 1.10 -15.98
C SER A 409 15.75 2.11 -17.14
N GLY A 410 14.77 1.95 -18.03
CA GLY A 410 14.69 2.68 -19.30
C GLY A 410 14.15 4.11 -19.18
N GLY A 411 13.60 4.47 -18.02
CA GLY A 411 12.94 5.76 -17.78
C GLY A 411 11.62 5.89 -18.53
N ARG A 412 11.09 7.12 -18.61
CA ARG A 412 9.81 7.43 -19.26
C ARG A 412 9.82 7.30 -20.79
N CYS A 413 8.62 7.15 -21.34
CA CYS A 413 8.43 7.20 -22.80
C CYS A 413 8.58 8.65 -23.33
N ILE A 414 9.52 8.85 -24.27
CA ILE A 414 9.79 10.13 -24.94
C ILE A 414 9.46 9.97 -26.42
N THR A 415 8.62 10.86 -26.97
CA THR A 415 8.15 10.82 -28.38
C THR A 415 9.00 11.66 -29.32
N THR A 416 9.87 12.54 -28.83
CA THR A 416 10.73 13.39 -29.64
C THR A 416 12.09 12.72 -29.87
N CYS A 417 12.30 12.29 -31.10
CA CYS A 417 13.44 11.54 -31.59
C CYS A 417 14.66 12.44 -31.87
N GLU A 418 15.44 12.76 -30.83
CA GLU A 418 16.84 13.12 -31.01
C GLU A 418 17.68 12.27 -30.05
N HIS A 419 17.96 11.04 -30.48
CA HIS A 419 18.83 10.05 -29.83
C HIS A 419 18.28 9.37 -28.55
N GLY A 420 18.15 8.04 -28.59
CA GLY A 420 18.28 7.21 -27.38
C GLY A 420 17.06 7.08 -26.46
N CYS A 421 15.84 6.92 -26.98
CA CYS A 421 14.71 6.51 -26.13
C CYS A 421 14.97 5.10 -25.56
N ASN A 422 15.27 5.02 -24.27
CA ASN A 422 15.54 3.76 -23.56
C ASN A 422 14.26 3.10 -23.01
N PHE A 423 13.08 3.67 -23.26
CA PHE A 423 11.80 3.19 -22.73
C PHE A 423 11.54 1.70 -22.99
N TRP A 424 11.93 1.21 -24.17
CA TRP A 424 11.80 -0.19 -24.57
C TRP A 424 12.65 -1.17 -23.73
N LYS A 425 13.63 -0.67 -22.96
CA LYS A 425 14.43 -1.49 -22.05
C LYS A 425 13.71 -1.82 -20.75
N ASN A 426 12.65 -1.08 -20.40
CA ASN A 426 11.85 -1.39 -19.22
C ASN A 426 11.26 -2.81 -19.31
N PRO A 427 11.03 -3.49 -18.17
CA PRO A 427 10.38 -4.80 -18.15
C PRO A 427 9.05 -4.78 -18.91
N GLN A 428 8.70 -5.89 -19.57
CA GLN A 428 7.50 -5.96 -20.41
C GLN A 428 6.71 -7.22 -20.13
N TYR A 429 5.39 -7.08 -20.05
CA TYR A 429 4.46 -8.13 -19.68
C TYR A 429 3.36 -8.25 -20.72
N LYS A 430 3.25 -9.43 -21.33
CA LYS A 430 2.24 -9.71 -22.37
C LYS A 430 1.02 -10.37 -21.76
N ILE A 431 -0.16 -9.86 -22.08
CA ILE A 431 -1.44 -10.48 -21.73
C ILE A 431 -2.29 -10.70 -22.98
N GLU A 432 -3.21 -11.66 -22.89
CA GLU A 432 -4.17 -11.95 -23.94
C GLU A 432 -5.58 -11.95 -23.36
N THR A 433 -6.47 -11.24 -24.02
CA THR A 433 -7.90 -11.23 -23.70
C THR A 433 -8.68 -11.83 -24.87
N ASN A 434 -9.69 -12.62 -24.55
CA ASN A 434 -10.54 -13.32 -25.50
C ASN A 434 -12.01 -13.12 -25.08
N THR A 435 -12.99 -13.43 -25.92
CA THR A 435 -14.42 -13.37 -25.57
C THR A 435 -15.17 -14.20 -26.60
N THR A 436 -16.33 -14.74 -26.21
CA THR A 436 -17.24 -15.39 -27.16
C THR A 436 -17.88 -14.37 -28.11
N ASP A 437 -18.10 -13.14 -27.65
CA ASP A 437 -18.66 -12.04 -28.43
C ASP A 437 -17.66 -10.89 -28.56
N LYS A 438 -17.06 -10.75 -29.74
CA LYS A 438 -16.01 -9.76 -30.05
C LYS A 438 -16.48 -8.30 -29.94
N THR A 439 -17.78 -8.06 -29.82
CA THR A 439 -18.33 -6.71 -29.57
C THR A 439 -18.20 -6.30 -28.11
N ILE A 440 -18.04 -7.26 -27.20
CA ILE A 440 -17.90 -7.02 -25.77
C ILE A 440 -16.43 -6.73 -25.43
N LYS A 441 -16.22 -5.63 -24.69
CA LYS A 441 -14.90 -5.27 -24.15
C LYS A 441 -14.61 -6.00 -22.84
N CYS A 442 -13.41 -6.55 -22.76
CA CYS A 442 -12.86 -7.24 -21.59
C CYS A 442 -12.41 -6.22 -20.55
N ALA A 443 -12.79 -6.42 -19.28
CA ALA A 443 -12.34 -5.57 -18.19
C ALA A 443 -10.94 -5.99 -17.71
N ILE A 444 -10.06 -5.00 -17.56
CA ILE A 444 -8.68 -5.19 -17.10
C ILE A 444 -8.40 -4.17 -16.00
N ILE A 445 -7.65 -4.61 -14.99
CA ILE A 445 -7.06 -3.73 -13.98
C ILE A 445 -5.56 -3.99 -13.94
N ILE A 446 -4.78 -2.92 -13.94
CA ILE A 446 -3.32 -2.98 -13.83
C ILE A 446 -2.94 -2.19 -12.58
N SER A 447 -2.27 -2.85 -11.64
CA SER A 447 -1.76 -2.26 -10.41
C SER A 447 -0.25 -2.44 -10.37
N LEU A 448 0.50 -1.34 -10.36
CA LEU A 448 1.96 -1.33 -10.27
C LEU A 448 2.35 -0.77 -8.91
N MET A 449 2.91 -1.62 -8.05
CA MET A 449 3.38 -1.27 -6.72
C MET A 449 4.90 -1.33 -6.65
N GLN A 450 5.58 -0.26 -6.28
CA GLN A 450 7.01 -0.29 -5.99
C GLN A 450 7.26 -0.85 -4.58
N LYS A 451 8.22 -1.77 -4.45
CA LYS A 451 8.65 -2.30 -3.16
C LYS A 451 9.58 -1.30 -2.51
N TYR A 452 9.28 -0.91 -1.28
CA TYR A 452 9.97 0.16 -0.59
C TYR A 452 10.15 -0.14 0.91
N ASN A 453 11.17 0.46 1.52
CA ASN A 453 11.45 0.35 2.95
C ASN A 453 11.29 1.70 3.64
N ARG A 454 10.22 1.87 4.43
CA ARG A 454 9.89 3.09 5.19
C ARG A 454 11.01 3.62 6.07
N PHE A 455 11.91 2.77 6.54
CA PHE A 455 13.09 3.15 7.30
C PHE A 455 14.00 4.16 6.58
N LYS A 456 14.10 4.09 5.24
CA LYS A 456 15.10 4.86 4.48
C LYS A 456 14.68 6.30 4.13
N SER A 457 13.43 6.71 4.37
CA SER A 457 12.90 8.04 3.97
C SER A 457 12.46 8.93 5.13
N ILE A 458 12.83 8.57 6.36
CA ILE A 458 12.49 9.36 7.55
C ILE A 458 12.94 10.82 7.39
N ASP A 459 14.13 11.02 6.81
CA ASP A 459 14.75 12.35 6.70
C ASP A 459 14.21 13.18 5.52
N ASN A 460 13.62 12.54 4.50
CA ASN A 460 12.95 13.24 3.40
C ASN A 460 11.72 12.48 2.89
N PRO A 461 10.52 12.78 3.42
CA PRO A 461 9.27 12.14 3.00
C PRO A 461 8.92 12.31 1.51
N ILE A 462 9.43 13.35 0.84
CA ILE A 462 9.17 13.61 -0.58
C ILE A 462 9.88 12.58 -1.48
N ASP A 463 11.06 12.11 -1.04
CA ASP A 463 11.89 11.13 -1.75
C ASP A 463 11.56 9.69 -1.34
N ARG A 464 10.43 9.49 -0.65
CA ARG A 464 9.98 8.17 -0.19
C ARG A 464 9.72 7.20 -1.34
N TYR A 465 9.27 7.71 -2.48
CA TYR A 465 8.88 6.89 -3.63
C TYR A 465 9.46 7.46 -4.91
N ASP A 466 9.83 6.58 -5.84
CA ASP A 466 10.12 6.97 -7.20
C ASP A 466 8.82 7.36 -7.93
N TYR A 467 8.93 8.25 -8.90
CA TYR A 467 7.82 8.57 -9.80
C TYR A 467 7.61 7.40 -10.76
N ILE A 468 6.49 6.67 -10.63
CA ILE A 468 6.21 5.46 -11.41
C ILE A 468 4.96 5.58 -12.29
N GLN A 469 4.90 4.79 -13.36
CA GLN A 469 3.74 4.63 -14.25
C GLN A 469 3.79 3.26 -14.95
N ALA A 470 2.63 2.68 -15.24
CA ALA A 470 2.50 1.60 -16.23
C ALA A 470 1.74 2.06 -17.48
N ARG A 471 2.23 1.65 -18.64
CA ARG A 471 1.56 1.87 -19.94
C ARG A 471 1.09 0.55 -20.53
N ILE A 472 -0.05 0.57 -21.21
CA ILE A 472 -0.59 -0.55 -21.98
C ILE A 472 -0.70 -0.20 -23.46
N TYR A 473 -0.29 -1.15 -24.30
CA TYR A 473 -0.34 -1.11 -25.76
C TYR A 473 -1.04 -2.35 -26.30
N LYS A 474 -1.77 -2.21 -27.40
CA LYS A 474 -2.30 -3.33 -28.19
C LYS A 474 -1.30 -3.69 -29.28
N ILE A 475 -1.07 -4.97 -29.47
CA ILE A 475 -0.17 -5.47 -30.51
C ILE A 475 -0.96 -5.54 -31.83
N LYS A 476 -0.52 -4.81 -32.87
CA LYS A 476 -1.27 -4.65 -34.14
C LYS A 476 -1.32 -5.93 -34.99
N THR A 477 -0.35 -6.83 -34.88
CA THR A 477 -0.17 -7.97 -35.81
C THR A 477 -0.27 -9.36 -35.14
N ASP A 478 -1.12 -10.24 -35.70
CA ASP A 478 -0.92 -11.69 -35.69
C ASP A 478 -0.02 -12.04 -36.88
N ASN A 479 1.28 -11.77 -36.81
CA ASN A 479 2.19 -12.10 -37.92
C ASN A 479 2.42 -13.62 -38.00
N SER A 480 1.48 -14.31 -38.62
CA SER A 480 1.54 -15.70 -39.07
C SER A 480 2.46 -15.93 -40.28
N THR A 481 3.32 -14.98 -40.64
CA THR A 481 4.32 -15.10 -41.71
C THR A 481 5.77 -15.11 -41.20
N HIS A 482 5.99 -14.96 -39.91
CA HIS A 482 7.22 -15.41 -39.25
C HIS A 482 6.81 -16.55 -38.34
N SER A 483 7.30 -17.76 -38.61
CA SER A 483 6.99 -18.93 -37.80
C SER A 483 7.31 -18.63 -36.33
N LEU A 484 6.27 -18.35 -35.54
CA LEU A 484 6.31 -18.19 -34.09
C LEU A 484 6.67 -19.51 -33.36
N ARG A 485 7.17 -20.51 -34.11
CA ARG A 485 7.68 -21.78 -33.60
C ARG A 485 9.19 -21.75 -33.30
N SER A 486 9.92 -20.70 -33.66
CA SER A 486 11.39 -20.64 -33.44
C SER A 486 11.90 -19.50 -32.53
N TYR A 487 11.05 -18.60 -32.03
CA TYR A 487 11.47 -17.47 -31.18
C TYR A 487 10.98 -17.62 -29.73
N VAL A 488 11.35 -18.73 -29.08
CA VAL A 488 11.05 -18.95 -27.66
C VAL A 488 11.91 -18.08 -26.73
N HIS A 489 12.91 -17.30 -27.20
CA HIS A 489 13.79 -16.60 -26.25
C HIS A 489 14.05 -15.09 -26.43
N HIS A 490 13.85 -14.44 -27.57
CA HIS A 490 14.05 -12.98 -27.65
C HIS A 490 13.11 -12.31 -28.66
N ILE A 491 12.09 -11.61 -28.15
CA ILE A 491 11.41 -10.56 -28.92
C ILE A 491 12.33 -9.34 -28.90
N ASP A 492 12.69 -8.85 -30.07
CA ASP A 492 13.45 -7.61 -30.22
C ASP A 492 12.50 -6.44 -30.00
N THR A 493 12.34 -6.07 -28.72
CA THR A 493 11.38 -5.04 -28.31
C THR A 493 11.72 -3.68 -28.90
N LYS A 494 13.01 -3.43 -29.16
CA LYS A 494 13.46 -2.26 -29.92
C LYS A 494 12.84 -2.22 -31.31
N LYS A 495 12.80 -3.35 -32.04
CA LYS A 495 12.11 -3.43 -33.35
C LYS A 495 10.61 -3.24 -33.27
N ILE A 496 9.93 -3.78 -32.25
CA ILE A 496 8.49 -3.55 -32.06
C ILE A 496 8.19 -2.06 -31.88
N TYR A 497 9.04 -1.36 -31.12
CA TYR A 497 8.95 0.09 -30.94
C TYR A 497 9.33 0.87 -32.20
N GLU A 498 10.36 0.45 -32.94
CA GLU A 498 10.83 1.11 -34.16
C GLU A 498 9.91 0.88 -35.38
N ASN A 499 9.21 -0.26 -35.44
CA ASN A 499 8.30 -0.63 -36.53
C ASN A 499 6.86 -0.10 -36.34
N ASP A 500 6.57 0.60 -35.25
CA ASP A 500 5.21 1.07 -34.89
C ASP A 500 4.19 -0.09 -34.80
N ASP A 501 4.61 -1.27 -34.29
CA ASP A 501 3.74 -2.45 -34.12
C ASP A 501 2.82 -2.36 -32.88
N LEU A 502 2.93 -1.27 -32.11
CA LEU A 502 2.17 -1.01 -30.89
C LEU A 502 1.14 0.10 -31.09
N GLU A 503 -0.12 -0.20 -30.82
CA GLU A 503 -1.19 0.80 -30.72
C GLU A 503 -1.34 1.22 -29.25
N TYR A 504 -1.20 2.51 -28.96
CA TYR A 504 -1.38 3.02 -27.59
C TYR A 504 -2.81 2.82 -27.09
N VAL A 505 -2.97 2.28 -25.88
CA VAL A 505 -4.28 2.01 -25.27
C VAL A 505 -4.53 2.89 -24.04
N GLY A 506 -3.55 3.02 -23.14
CA GLY A 506 -3.73 3.73 -21.88
C GLY A 506 -2.50 3.72 -20.98
N TYR A 507 -2.59 4.45 -19.85
CA TYR A 507 -1.58 4.44 -18.78
C TYR A 507 -2.23 4.77 -17.41
N THR A 508 -1.54 4.48 -16.31
CA THR A 508 -2.00 4.60 -14.90
C THR A 508 -2.09 6.04 -14.35
N GLY A 509 -2.40 7.04 -15.18
CA GLY A 509 -2.24 8.46 -14.82
C GLY A 509 -0.80 8.98 -14.93
N SER A 510 -0.57 10.28 -14.75
CA SER A 510 0.78 10.88 -14.78
C SER A 510 1.75 10.16 -13.85
N TYR A 511 3.05 10.20 -14.18
CA TYR A 511 4.07 9.71 -13.26
C TYR A 511 3.94 10.39 -11.90
N ILE A 512 3.87 9.60 -10.83
CA ILE A 512 3.63 10.08 -9.48
C ILE A 512 4.45 9.25 -8.48
N ASN A 513 4.97 9.91 -7.45
CA ASN A 513 5.76 9.31 -6.38
C ASN A 513 4.84 8.70 -5.30
N ARG A 514 4.23 7.56 -5.62
CA ARG A 514 3.37 6.78 -4.71
C ARG A 514 3.83 5.34 -4.65
N ARG A 515 3.48 4.66 -3.55
CA ARG A 515 3.71 3.23 -3.42
C ARG A 515 3.06 2.42 -4.55
N GLU A 516 1.84 2.77 -4.95
CA GLU A 516 1.10 2.09 -6.01
C GLU A 516 0.40 3.06 -6.97
N VAL A 517 0.30 2.65 -8.24
CA VAL A 517 -0.52 3.30 -9.28
C VAL A 517 -1.39 2.26 -9.99
N THR A 518 -2.67 2.61 -10.19
CA THR A 518 -3.68 1.68 -10.73
C THR A 518 -4.37 2.24 -11.97
N LEU A 519 -4.64 1.38 -12.95
CA LEU A 519 -5.44 1.67 -14.13
C LEU A 519 -6.60 0.69 -14.22
N TYR A 520 -7.81 1.22 -14.38
CA TYR A 520 -9.02 0.46 -14.68
C TYR A 520 -9.44 0.76 -16.12
N LEU A 521 -9.57 -0.26 -16.96
CA LEU A 521 -9.96 -0.07 -18.36
C LEU A 521 -10.75 -1.23 -18.94
N ARG A 522 -11.41 -0.96 -20.08
CA ARG A 522 -12.08 -1.96 -20.91
C ARG A 522 -11.48 -1.97 -22.30
N VAL A 523 -10.97 -3.11 -22.73
CA VAL A 523 -10.29 -3.26 -24.02
C VAL A 523 -11.01 -4.29 -24.90
N PRO A 524 -10.98 -4.14 -26.23
CA PRO A 524 -11.46 -5.21 -27.10
C PRO A 524 -10.60 -6.48 -26.91
N PRO A 525 -11.07 -7.65 -27.35
CA PRO A 525 -10.27 -8.87 -27.35
C PRO A 525 -8.99 -8.69 -28.17
N GLY A 526 -7.88 -9.25 -27.70
CA GLY A 526 -6.59 -9.14 -28.37
C GLY A 526 -5.41 -9.34 -27.44
N LYS A 527 -4.22 -9.14 -28.01
CA LYS A 527 -2.93 -9.24 -27.31
C LYS A 527 -2.43 -7.85 -26.93
N TYR A 528 -2.01 -7.73 -25.68
CA TYR A 528 -1.57 -6.47 -25.09
C TYR A 528 -0.20 -6.60 -24.44
N LEU A 529 0.53 -5.48 -24.42
CA LEU A 529 1.84 -5.34 -23.80
C LEU A 529 1.76 -4.26 -22.73
N ILE A 530 2.19 -4.59 -21.52
CA ILE A 530 2.21 -3.69 -20.36
C ILE A 530 3.66 -3.43 -19.97
N ILE A 531 4.00 -2.16 -19.82
CA ILE A 531 5.38 -1.70 -19.59
C ILE A 531 5.38 -0.78 -18.37
N PRO A 532 5.77 -1.28 -17.19
CA PRO A 532 6.02 -0.47 -16.00
C PRO A 532 7.38 0.23 -16.08
N SER A 533 7.44 1.48 -15.61
CA SER A 533 8.65 2.30 -15.68
C SER A 533 8.69 3.32 -14.55
N THR A 534 9.91 3.72 -14.18
CA THR A 534 10.19 4.96 -13.46
C THR A 534 10.19 6.15 -14.43
N TYR A 535 10.04 7.36 -13.91
CA TYR A 535 10.10 8.59 -14.71
C TYR A 535 11.51 8.82 -15.25
N GLU A 536 12.50 8.84 -14.36
CA GLU A 536 13.91 8.94 -14.73
C GLU A 536 14.51 7.56 -15.04
N PRO A 537 15.39 7.44 -16.05
CA PRO A 537 16.14 6.22 -16.29
C PRO A 537 17.19 6.00 -15.21
N ASN A 538 17.76 4.80 -15.19
CA ASN A 538 18.90 4.44 -14.32
C ASN A 538 18.64 4.51 -12.80
N HIS A 539 17.37 4.42 -12.41
CA HIS A 539 16.94 4.19 -11.02
C HIS A 539 16.80 2.68 -10.76
N ASP A 540 17.43 2.20 -9.68
CA ASP A 540 17.27 0.83 -9.22
C ASP A 540 16.00 0.71 -8.38
N GLY A 541 15.18 -0.29 -8.63
CA GLY A 541 13.96 -0.50 -7.86
C GLY A 541 13.33 -1.86 -8.10
N HIS A 542 12.59 -2.33 -7.10
CA HIS A 542 11.79 -3.54 -7.20
C HIS A 542 10.32 -3.18 -7.27
N PHE A 543 9.52 -3.96 -7.97
CA PHE A 543 8.09 -3.75 -8.04
C PHE A 543 7.31 -5.06 -8.11
N LEU A 544 6.02 -4.93 -7.79
CA LEU A 544 4.98 -5.92 -7.96
C LEU A 544 3.98 -5.39 -8.99
N LEU A 545 3.79 -6.12 -10.07
CA LEU A 545 2.75 -5.83 -11.05
C LEU A 545 1.61 -6.84 -10.88
N ARG A 546 0.41 -6.36 -10.55
CA ARG A 546 -0.82 -7.14 -10.42
C ARG A 546 -1.72 -6.84 -11.60
N ILE A 547 -2.14 -7.87 -12.33
CA ILE A 547 -3.06 -7.74 -13.46
C ILE A 547 -4.30 -8.57 -13.18
N PHE A 548 -5.46 -7.90 -13.16
CA PHE A 548 -6.75 -8.56 -12.96
C PHE A 548 -7.51 -8.60 -14.28
N LEU A 549 -7.90 -9.81 -14.71
CA LEU A 549 -8.67 -10.06 -15.93
C LEU A 549 -9.99 -10.73 -15.59
N GLU A 550 -11.11 -10.20 -16.08
CA GLU A 550 -12.41 -10.81 -15.88
C GLU A 550 -12.52 -12.16 -16.63
N GLU A 551 -12.85 -13.26 -15.93
CA GLU A 551 -12.67 -14.65 -16.40
C GLU A 551 -13.51 -15.08 -17.59
N ASN A 552 -14.66 -14.46 -17.81
CA ASN A 552 -15.46 -14.72 -19.01
C ASN A 552 -14.69 -14.41 -20.31
N TYR A 553 -13.49 -13.84 -20.18
CA TYR A 553 -12.70 -13.26 -21.24
C TYR A 553 -11.23 -13.72 -21.29
N SER A 554 -10.85 -14.85 -20.70
CA SER A 554 -9.43 -15.28 -20.66
C SER A 554 -9.17 -16.73 -21.09
N LYS A 555 -8.29 -16.90 -22.09
CA LYS A 555 -7.40 -18.06 -22.23
C LYS A 555 -5.98 -17.55 -22.03
N THR A 556 -5.43 -17.73 -20.85
CA THR A 556 -4.07 -17.28 -20.51
C THR A 556 -3.06 -18.28 -21.06
N GLN A 557 -2.26 -17.84 -22.04
CA GLN A 557 -0.89 -18.35 -22.17
C GLN A 557 -0.01 -17.54 -21.22
N LEU A 558 0.89 -18.21 -20.52
CA LEU A 558 1.80 -17.60 -19.55
C LEU A 558 2.51 -16.37 -20.17
N PRO A 559 2.42 -15.19 -19.55
CA PRO A 559 3.27 -14.06 -19.90
C PRO A 559 4.75 -14.45 -19.86
N ILE A 560 5.46 -14.13 -20.94
CA ILE A 560 6.91 -14.25 -21.00
C ILE A 560 7.48 -12.95 -20.43
N GLN A 561 8.17 -13.03 -19.29
CA GLN A 561 8.98 -11.92 -18.79
C GLN A 561 10.17 -11.76 -19.73
N PHE A 562 10.21 -10.66 -20.49
CA PHE A 562 11.35 -10.37 -21.35
C PHE A 562 12.45 -9.74 -20.50
N HIS A 563 13.36 -10.57 -19.98
CA HIS A 563 14.66 -10.04 -19.58
C HIS A 563 15.41 -9.66 -20.86
N SER A 564 15.82 -8.39 -20.95
CA SER A 564 16.93 -8.03 -21.82
C SER A 564 18.19 -8.69 -21.22
N SER A 565 18.39 -9.97 -21.48
CA SER A 565 19.70 -10.58 -21.28
C SER A 565 20.63 -9.95 -22.31
N LEU A 566 21.26 -8.84 -21.94
CA LEU A 566 22.62 -8.64 -22.40
C LEU A 566 23.39 -9.82 -21.82
N ASN A 567 23.73 -10.76 -22.69
CA ASN A 567 24.62 -11.87 -22.40
C ASN A 567 25.82 -11.33 -21.61
N LEU A 568 25.90 -11.61 -20.31
CA LEU A 568 27.12 -11.35 -19.53
C LEU A 568 28.34 -12.04 -20.18
N ASN A 569 28.08 -13.10 -20.95
CA ASN A 569 29.09 -13.82 -21.72
C ASN A 569 29.61 -13.06 -22.95
N GLU A 570 28.86 -12.13 -23.56
CA GLU A 570 29.31 -11.38 -24.75
C GLU A 570 30.20 -10.18 -24.40
N GLN A 571 30.09 -9.63 -23.18
CA GLN A 571 31.08 -8.65 -22.69
C GLN A 571 32.39 -9.31 -22.26
N LEU A 572 32.35 -10.56 -21.78
CA LEU A 572 33.56 -11.33 -21.45
C LEU A 572 34.32 -11.81 -22.70
N THR A 573 33.66 -11.99 -23.85
CA THR A 573 34.34 -12.35 -25.11
C THR A 573 34.99 -11.16 -25.82
N ARG A 574 34.61 -9.91 -25.52
CA ARG A 574 35.24 -8.71 -26.11
C ARG A 574 36.45 -8.18 -25.32
N LEU A 575 36.75 -8.77 -24.17
CA LEU A 575 37.97 -8.50 -23.39
C LEU A 575 39.04 -9.60 -23.54
N THR A 576 38.83 -10.59 -24.40
CA THR A 576 39.76 -11.72 -24.62
C THR A 576 40.27 -11.81 -26.05
N ILE A 577 40.65 -10.69 -26.68
CA ILE A 577 41.61 -10.72 -27.80
C ILE A 577 42.51 -9.48 -27.72
N SER A 578 43.56 -9.55 -26.91
CA SER A 578 44.87 -8.96 -27.22
C SER A 578 45.83 -9.17 -26.04
N THR A 579 46.53 -10.31 -25.99
CA THR A 579 47.95 -10.38 -25.64
C THR A 579 48.48 -11.81 -25.85
N PRO A 580 49.72 -11.99 -26.34
CA PRO A 580 50.27 -13.30 -26.66
C PRO A 580 50.73 -14.07 -25.42
N VAL A 581 50.65 -15.38 -25.54
CA VAL A 581 51.11 -16.40 -24.60
C VAL A 581 52.61 -16.24 -24.29
N ASN A 582 52.98 -16.21 -23.00
CA ASN A 582 54.21 -16.84 -22.54
C ASN A 582 54.14 -17.30 -21.07
N SER A 583 54.24 -18.62 -20.93
CA SER A 583 54.88 -19.43 -19.89
C SER A 583 54.82 -19.07 -18.38
N SER A 584 54.47 -20.13 -17.63
CA SER A 584 55.01 -20.57 -16.32
C SER A 584 54.21 -20.34 -15.03
N VAL A 585 53.52 -21.41 -14.64
CA VAL A 585 53.42 -22.07 -13.30
C VAL A 585 53.56 -21.22 -12.03
N LYS A 586 52.52 -21.17 -11.18
CA LYS A 586 52.41 -21.89 -9.88
C LYS A 586 51.16 -21.45 -9.09
N SER A 587 50.60 -22.44 -8.41
CA SER A 587 49.55 -22.38 -7.39
C SER A 587 49.84 -21.37 -6.27
N ILE A 588 48.79 -20.85 -5.61
CA ILE A 588 48.65 -20.79 -4.14
C ILE A 588 47.32 -20.12 -3.71
N SER A 589 46.61 -20.87 -2.86
CA SER A 589 45.78 -20.50 -1.69
C SER A 589 45.04 -19.16 -1.62
N ILE A 590 43.73 -19.29 -1.48
CA ILE A 590 42.80 -18.35 -0.84
C ILE A 590 43.23 -18.13 0.62
N LYS A 591 43.30 -16.86 1.05
CA LYS A 591 43.00 -16.44 2.43
C LYS A 591 42.67 -14.94 2.45
N ASN A 592 41.51 -14.65 3.03
CA ASN A 592 41.02 -13.31 3.37
C ASN A 592 42.05 -12.53 4.20
N ASN A 593 42.24 -11.25 3.89
CA ASN A 593 42.10 -10.20 4.89
C ASN A 593 42.00 -8.80 4.25
N PHE A 594 41.04 -8.05 4.81
CA PHE A 594 40.80 -6.63 4.65
C PHE A 594 41.99 -5.77 5.07
N LEU A 595 42.31 -4.75 4.26
CA LEU A 595 42.45 -3.31 4.58
C LEU A 595 43.57 -2.60 3.80
N ASN A 596 43.20 -1.39 3.38
CA ASN A 596 44.00 -0.23 2.94
C ASN A 596 44.56 -0.22 1.51
N TYR A 597 44.08 0.74 0.71
CA TYR A 597 44.78 1.98 0.31
C TYR A 597 43.83 2.76 -0.61
N LEU A 598 43.30 3.90 -0.15
CA LEU A 598 43.68 5.26 -0.58
C LEU A 598 43.42 5.55 -2.08
N CYS A 599 42.36 6.30 -2.36
CA CYS A 599 42.26 7.14 -3.55
C CYS A 599 42.34 8.61 -3.09
N SER A 600 43.40 9.26 -3.53
CA SER A 600 43.62 10.71 -3.46
C SER A 600 43.47 11.32 -4.85
N TYR A 601 43.20 12.64 -4.83
CA TYR A 601 43.13 13.63 -5.91
C TYR A 601 41.74 13.81 -6.52
N ASP A 602 41.13 15.00 -6.59
CA ASP A 602 41.37 16.34 -6.06
C ASP A 602 40.27 17.17 -6.73
N CYS A 603 39.44 17.89 -5.97
CA CYS A 603 38.66 18.99 -6.51
C CYS A 603 38.57 20.08 -5.43
N LEU A 604 39.29 21.15 -5.72
CA LEU A 604 39.50 22.32 -4.88
C LEU A 604 38.18 23.02 -4.52
N SER A 605 38.16 23.45 -3.27
CA SER A 605 37.24 24.38 -2.64
C SER A 605 37.21 25.73 -3.35
N LEU A 606 36.08 26.43 -3.29
CA LEU A 606 36.04 27.88 -3.11
C LEU A 606 34.73 28.32 -2.44
N ASN A 607 34.90 29.13 -1.41
CA ASN A 607 33.93 29.56 -0.40
C ASN A 607 32.81 30.47 -0.93
N ARG A 608 31.64 30.38 -0.26
CA ARG A 608 30.64 31.44 -0.16
C ARG A 608 31.08 32.45 0.91
N ASN A 609 31.20 33.72 0.52
CA ASN A 609 30.75 34.92 1.24
C ASN A 609 31.39 36.16 0.60
N ASP A 610 30.60 36.94 -0.16
CA ASP A 610 30.42 38.38 0.10
C ASP A 610 29.52 39.06 -0.95
N LYS A 611 28.57 39.85 -0.42
CA LYS A 611 28.07 41.15 -0.90
C LYS A 611 27.12 41.25 -2.12
N GLN A 612 25.88 41.62 -1.77
CA GLN A 612 25.21 42.90 -2.11
C GLN A 612 25.41 43.54 -3.50
N LYS A 613 24.25 43.91 -4.08
CA LYS A 613 23.89 45.05 -4.97
C LYS A 613 23.52 44.72 -6.42
N GLN A 614 22.51 45.48 -6.89
CA GLN A 614 21.92 45.64 -8.23
C GLN A 614 20.83 44.59 -8.56
N LYS A 615 19.52 44.88 -8.47
CA LYS A 615 18.73 45.99 -9.03
C LYS A 615 19.11 46.28 -10.49
N SER A 616 18.34 45.74 -11.44
CA SER A 616 17.59 46.49 -12.46
C SER A 616 17.09 45.61 -13.62
N GLU A 617 15.81 45.78 -13.96
CA GLU A 617 15.25 45.81 -15.31
C GLU A 617 15.15 44.50 -16.13
N ILE A 618 13.94 43.92 -16.12
CA ILE A 618 13.38 43.19 -17.25
C ILE A 618 12.57 44.20 -18.07
N HIS A 619 13.12 44.62 -19.20
CA HIS A 619 12.39 45.34 -20.23
C HIS A 619 11.87 44.36 -21.30
N ILE A 620 10.56 44.49 -21.54
CA ILE A 620 9.76 44.00 -22.65
C ILE A 620 10.46 44.25 -24.00
N PHE A 621 10.42 43.30 -24.94
CA PHE A 621 10.09 43.60 -26.35
C PHE A 621 9.55 42.37 -27.12
N HIS A 622 8.44 42.62 -27.79
CA HIS A 622 7.76 41.83 -28.81
C HIS A 622 8.52 41.77 -30.14
N SER A 623 7.98 40.94 -31.05
CA SER A 623 8.11 40.86 -32.53
C SER A 623 9.14 39.82 -33.03
N ASN A 624 8.80 38.91 -33.96
CA ASN A 624 7.69 38.82 -34.93
C ASN A 624 7.05 37.44 -34.97
#